data_AF-D2R398-F1
#
_entry.id   AF-D2R398-F1
#
_cell.length_a   1.000
_cell.length_b   1.000
_cell.length_c   1.000
_cell.angle_alpha   90.00
_cell.angle_beta   90.00
_cell.angle_gamma   90.00
#
_symmetry.space_group_name_H-M   'P 1'
#
loop_
_entity.id
_entity.type
_entity.pdbx_description
1 polymer ?
#
loop_
_entity_poly.entity_id
_entity_poly.type
_entity_poly.pdbx_seq_one_letter_code
_entity_poly.pdbx_strand_id
1 'polypeptide(L)'
;MFTLFDLIRLIAAVGGAVVLGSTGWNAFGILGCVVGIPIGFVLGATIGQMPLIVCLRWISRRFERMTDEQLVGELHDPACLTPNILLLELNRRGSDIECELSFVQSLLASDEMHRRTAGWAALTSAFPELVGRIPGYNPTATTAECKVKCKPLLNATEQSGEPEPPITRDLKS
;
A
#
# COMPACT_ATOMS: atom_id res chain seq x y z
N MET A 1 2.69 11.08 -10.40
CA MET A 1 2.56 12.22 -9.48
C MET A 1 3.86 12.34 -8.71
N PHE A 2 4.43 13.54 -8.60
CA PHE A 2 5.67 13.79 -7.85
C PHE A 2 5.29 14.10 -6.40
N THR A 3 5.72 13.27 -5.45
CA THR A 3 5.34 13.45 -4.02
C THR A 3 6.34 14.36 -3.30
N LEU A 4 5.95 14.88 -2.12
CA LEU A 4 6.87 15.64 -1.26
C LEU A 4 8.11 14.81 -0.88
N PHE A 5 7.95 13.49 -0.69
CA PHE A 5 9.06 12.59 -0.41
C PHE A 5 10.01 12.46 -1.60
N ASP A 6 9.49 12.44 -2.83
CA ASP A 6 10.32 12.45 -4.04
C ASP A 6 11.10 13.76 -4.16
N LEU A 7 10.48 14.89 -3.80
CA LEU A 7 11.16 16.18 -3.77
C LEU A 7 12.31 16.19 -2.75
N ILE A 8 12.06 15.72 -1.52
CA ILE A 8 13.09 15.63 -0.47
C ILE A 8 14.22 14.71 -0.92
N ARG A 9 13.90 13.56 -1.52
CA ARG A 9 14.90 12.61 -2.04
C ARG A 9 15.75 13.23 -3.14
N LEU A 10 15.13 13.97 -4.07
CA LEU A 10 15.85 14.66 -5.14
C LEU A 10 16.79 15.75 -4.58
N ILE A 11 16.29 16.58 -3.66
CA ILE A 11 17.09 17.63 -3.03
C ILE A 11 18.26 17.02 -2.25
N ALA A 12 18.03 15.95 -1.49
CA ALA A 12 19.07 15.27 -0.74
C ALA A 12 20.13 14.66 -1.66
N ALA A 13 19.73 14.05 -2.79
CA ALA A 13 20.66 13.51 -3.78
C ALA A 13 21.51 14.59 -4.44
N VAL A 14 20.89 15.68 -4.90
CA VAL A 14 21.61 16.82 -5.49
C VAL A 14 22.51 17.48 -4.46
N GLY A 15 22.02 17.71 -3.24
CA GLY A 15 22.79 18.27 -2.14
C GLY A 15 24.02 17.41 -1.79
N GLY A 16 23.85 16.10 -1.70
CA GLY A 16 24.95 15.16 -1.46
C GLY A 16 26.00 15.19 -2.57
N ALA A 17 25.57 15.24 -3.84
CA ALA A 17 26.45 15.36 -5.00
C ALA A 17 27.25 16.65 -4.99
N VAL A 18 26.63 17.78 -4.66
CA VAL A 18 27.28 19.09 -4.57
C VAL A 18 28.30 19.12 -3.42
N VAL A 19 27.92 18.61 -2.24
CA VAL A 19 28.81 18.58 -1.07
C VAL A 19 30.04 17.71 -1.33
N LEU A 20 29.86 16.44 -1.74
CA LEU A 20 31.00 15.55 -1.99
C LEU A 20 31.79 15.92 -3.24
N GLY A 21 31.15 16.49 -4.27
CA GLY A 21 31.86 17.03 -5.43
C GLY A 21 32.77 18.20 -5.06
N SER A 22 32.26 19.17 -4.29
CA SER A 22 33.03 20.32 -3.82
C SER A 22 34.18 19.91 -2.89
N THR A 23 33.92 19.02 -1.93
CA THR A 23 34.98 18.48 -1.06
C THR A 23 36.02 17.68 -1.86
N GLY A 24 35.58 16.88 -2.84
CA GLY A 24 36.45 16.12 -3.73
C GLY A 24 37.35 17.02 -4.58
N TRP A 25 36.81 18.13 -5.10
CA TRP A 25 37.58 19.14 -5.83
C TRP A 25 38.72 19.71 -4.99
N ASN A 26 38.43 20.11 -3.76
CA ASN A 26 39.43 20.73 -2.89
C ASN A 26 40.54 19.76 -2.46
N ALA A 27 40.26 18.46 -2.40
CA ALA A 27 41.22 17.46 -1.97
C ALA A 27 42.05 16.85 -3.13
N PHE A 28 41.39 16.53 -4.25
CA PHE A 28 41.99 15.76 -5.36
C PHE A 28 41.73 16.38 -6.74
N GLY A 29 41.24 17.61 -6.81
CA GLY A 29 40.93 18.31 -8.06
C GLY A 29 39.83 17.62 -8.86
N ILE A 30 40.04 17.55 -10.18
CA ILE A 30 39.07 16.97 -11.13
C ILE A 30 38.71 15.52 -10.77
N LEU A 31 39.72 14.72 -10.39
CA LEU A 31 39.51 13.30 -10.08
C LEU A 31 38.60 13.12 -8.86
N GLY A 32 38.76 13.99 -7.85
CA GLY A 32 37.89 14.01 -6.68
C GLY A 32 36.45 14.41 -7.01
N CYS A 33 36.24 15.34 -7.96
CA CYS A 33 34.90 15.68 -8.46
C CYS A 33 34.20 14.49 -9.13
N VAL A 34 34.91 13.81 -10.04
CA VAL A 34 34.37 12.69 -10.84
C VAL A 34 33.90 11.55 -9.93
N VAL A 35 34.61 11.29 -8.84
CA VAL A 35 34.26 10.23 -7.87
C VAL A 35 33.28 10.73 -6.80
N GLY A 36 33.43 11.97 -6.35
CA GLY A 36 32.62 12.55 -5.26
C GLY A 36 31.15 12.74 -5.62
N ILE A 37 30.87 13.21 -6.84
CA ILE A 37 29.50 13.44 -7.33
C ILE A 37 28.63 12.17 -7.29
N PRO A 38 29.03 11.03 -7.91
CA PRO A 38 28.19 9.83 -7.91
C PRO A 38 28.02 9.24 -6.50
N ILE A 39 29.07 9.23 -5.68
CA ILE A 39 28.98 8.77 -4.28
C ILE A 39 28.02 9.67 -3.50
N GLY A 40 28.14 10.98 -3.66
CA GLY A 40 27.31 11.97 -2.97
C GLY A 40 25.86 11.89 -3.40
N PHE A 41 25.60 11.66 -4.68
CA PHE A 41 24.27 11.43 -5.21
C PHE A 41 23.63 10.18 -4.61
N VAL A 42 24.35 9.05 -4.60
CA VAL A 42 23.84 7.78 -4.06
C VAL A 42 23.58 7.90 -2.55
N LEU A 43 24.52 8.43 -1.78
CA LEU A 43 24.36 8.65 -0.33
C LEU A 43 23.25 9.65 -0.02
N GLY A 44 23.16 10.74 -0.77
CA GLY A 44 22.08 11.72 -0.63
C GLY A 44 20.71 11.10 -0.93
N ALA A 45 20.62 10.28 -1.99
CA ALA A 45 19.39 9.58 -2.34
C ALA A 45 18.96 8.55 -1.29
N THR A 46 19.89 7.81 -0.69
CA THR A 46 19.58 6.84 0.38
C THR A 46 19.17 7.52 1.67
N ILE A 47 19.87 8.59 2.08
CA ILE A 47 19.49 9.41 3.24
C ILE A 47 18.12 10.06 3.01
N GLY A 48 17.84 10.53 1.80
CA GLY A 48 16.54 11.08 1.44
C GLY A 48 15.36 10.10 1.57
N GLN A 49 15.61 8.79 1.54
CA GLN A 49 14.58 7.77 1.78
C GLN A 49 14.35 7.47 3.27
N MET A 50 15.27 7.85 4.16
CA MET A 50 15.17 7.54 5.59
C MET A 50 13.87 8.03 6.24
N PRO A 51 13.36 9.26 5.99
CA PRO A 51 12.11 9.72 6.62
C PRO A 51 10.92 8.81 6.30
N LEU A 52 10.82 8.33 5.06
CA LEU A 52 9.74 7.44 4.63
C LEU A 52 9.87 6.07 5.31
N ILE A 53 11.08 5.51 5.35
CA ILE A 53 11.35 4.23 6.02
C ILE A 53 11.04 4.33 7.52
N VAL A 54 11.46 5.41 8.17
CA VAL A 54 11.20 5.65 9.60
C VAL A 54 9.70 5.80 9.85
N CYS A 55 9.00 6.55 9.00
CA CYS A 55 7.54 6.73 9.11
C CYS A 55 6.81 5.39 8.98
N LEU A 56 7.11 4.60 7.93
CA LEU A 56 6.52 3.28 7.74
C LEU A 56 6.83 2.35 8.91
N ARG A 57 8.08 2.33 9.38
CA ARG A 57 8.48 1.50 10.53
C ARG A 57 7.78 1.92 11.82
N TRP A 58 7.52 3.21 12.01
CA TRP A 58 6.78 3.71 13.17
C TRP A 58 5.30 3.32 13.09
N ILE A 59 4.69 3.42 11.91
CA ILE A 59 3.32 2.96 11.65
C ILE A 59 3.20 1.45 11.89
N SER A 60 4.10 0.63 11.34
CA SER A 60 4.11 -0.82 11.58
C SER A 60 4.24 -1.16 13.06
N ARG A 61 5.16 -0.50 13.79
CA ARG A 61 5.31 -0.70 15.24
C ARG A 61 4.09 -0.30 16.05
N ARG A 62 3.36 0.72 15.60
CA ARG A 62 2.08 1.11 16.21
C ARG A 62 1.05 0.00 16.02
N PHE A 63 0.93 -0.54 14.81
CA PHE A 63 0.01 -1.63 14.53
C PHE A 63 0.38 -2.92 15.25
N GLU A 64 1.66 -3.27 15.36
CA GLU A 64 2.15 -4.43 16.15
C GLU A 64 1.67 -4.43 17.61
N ARG A 65 1.35 -3.27 18.18
CA ARG A 65 0.85 -3.16 19.56
C ARG A 65 -0.67 -3.22 19.68
N MET A 66 -1.39 -3.13 18.56
CA MET A 66 -2.86 -3.18 18.53
C MET A 66 -3.32 -4.63 18.46
N THR A 67 -4.43 -4.95 19.12
CA THR A 67 -5.09 -6.26 18.96
C THR A 67 -5.82 -6.35 17.64
N ASP A 68 -6.10 -7.56 17.16
CA ASP A 68 -6.79 -7.75 15.86
C ASP A 68 -8.17 -7.06 15.84
N GLU A 69 -8.89 -7.12 16.96
CA GLU A 69 -10.17 -6.40 17.16
C GLU A 69 -10.02 -4.87 17.00
N GLN A 70 -8.92 -4.30 17.50
CA GLN A 70 -8.62 -2.88 17.34
C GLN A 70 -8.26 -2.54 15.90
N LEU A 71 -7.52 -3.41 15.20
CA LEU A 71 -7.21 -3.22 13.78
C LEU A 71 -8.48 -3.26 12.92
N VAL A 72 -9.38 -4.21 13.18
CA VAL A 72 -10.68 -4.32 12.48
C VAL A 72 -11.57 -3.12 12.80
N GLY A 73 -11.54 -2.64 14.05
CA GLY A 73 -12.25 -1.42 14.44
C GLY A 73 -11.73 -0.18 13.69
N GLU A 74 -10.42 0.00 13.61
CA GLU A 74 -9.78 1.09 12.87
C GLU A 74 -10.02 0.98 11.35
N LEU A 75 -10.08 -0.24 10.81
CA LEU A 75 -10.36 -0.48 9.40
C LEU A 75 -11.74 0.06 9.00
N HIS A 76 -12.74 -0.12 9.86
CA HIS A 76 -14.10 0.35 9.65
C HIS A 76 -14.32 1.84 9.98
N ASP A 77 -13.33 2.52 10.55
CA ASP A 77 -13.41 3.97 10.79
C ASP A 77 -13.49 4.72 9.44
N PRO A 78 -14.50 5.57 9.22
CA PRO A 78 -14.59 6.42 8.03
C PRO A 78 -13.36 7.30 7.81
N ALA A 79 -12.60 7.62 8.87
CA ALA A 79 -11.37 8.40 8.83
C ALA A 79 -10.13 7.58 8.47
N CYS A 80 -10.27 6.26 8.24
CA CYS A 80 -9.15 5.39 7.92
C CYS A 80 -8.52 5.75 6.56
N LEU A 81 -7.31 6.29 6.60
CA LEU A 81 -6.58 6.74 5.40
C LEU A 81 -5.83 5.60 4.70
N THR A 82 -5.54 4.51 5.40
CA THR A 82 -4.64 3.45 4.92
C THR A 82 -5.18 2.03 5.17
N PRO A 83 -6.37 1.69 4.62
CA PRO A 83 -6.97 0.37 4.81
C PRO A 83 -6.09 -0.75 4.27
N ASN A 84 -5.30 -0.48 3.22
CA ASN A 84 -4.36 -1.42 2.62
C ASN A 84 -3.28 -1.89 3.62
N ILE A 85 -2.79 -1.00 4.50
CA ILE A 85 -1.75 -1.35 5.47
C ILE A 85 -2.34 -2.18 6.62
N LEU A 86 -3.55 -1.83 7.07
CA LEU A 86 -4.25 -2.58 8.11
C LEU A 86 -4.57 -4.01 7.65
N LEU A 87 -5.09 -4.17 6.42
CA LEU A 87 -5.38 -5.48 5.84
C LEU A 87 -4.13 -6.34 5.66
N LEU A 88 -3.02 -5.75 5.19
CA LEU A 88 -1.74 -6.46 5.11
C LEU A 88 -1.25 -6.93 6.48
N GLU A 89 -1.43 -6.11 7.51
CA GLU A 89 -1.04 -6.46 8.88
C GLU A 89 -1.92 -7.57 9.47
N LEU A 90 -3.24 -7.52 9.26
CA LEU A 90 -4.16 -8.61 9.64
C LEU A 90 -3.78 -9.92 8.94
N ASN A 91 -3.55 -9.88 7.63
CA ASN A 91 -3.11 -11.06 6.86
C ASN A 91 -1.76 -11.61 7.38
N ARG A 92 -0.81 -10.71 7.69
CA ARG A 92 0.50 -11.09 8.27
C ARG A 92 0.36 -11.85 9.60
N ARG A 93 -0.70 -11.59 10.36
CA ARG A 93 -1.01 -12.29 11.63
C ARG A 93 -1.78 -13.59 11.45
N GLY A 94 -2.18 -13.91 10.22
CA GLY A 94 -3.03 -15.06 9.92
C GLY A 94 -4.51 -14.84 10.25
N SER A 95 -4.93 -13.59 10.45
CA SER A 95 -6.36 -13.27 10.58
C SER A 95 -7.04 -13.45 9.22
N ASP A 96 -8.28 -13.93 9.22
CA ASP A 96 -9.06 -14.08 7.99
C ASP A 96 -9.48 -12.70 7.45
N ILE A 97 -8.80 -12.25 6.40
CA ILE A 97 -9.11 -10.99 5.72
C ILE A 97 -10.21 -11.14 4.66
N GLU A 98 -10.64 -12.35 4.29
CA GLU A 98 -11.66 -12.53 3.26
C GLU A 98 -13.00 -11.92 3.68
N CYS A 99 -13.29 -11.93 4.98
CA CYS A 99 -14.44 -11.26 5.59
C CYS A 99 -14.48 -9.75 5.27
N GLU A 100 -13.31 -9.12 5.12
CA GLU A 100 -13.16 -7.68 4.88
C GLU A 100 -13.24 -7.30 3.39
N LEU A 101 -13.41 -8.27 2.49
CA LEU A 101 -13.54 -8.01 1.07
C LEU A 101 -14.75 -7.12 0.76
N SER A 102 -15.85 -7.30 1.48
CA SER A 102 -17.06 -6.49 1.37
C SER A 102 -16.78 -5.00 1.67
N PHE A 103 -15.96 -4.72 2.68
CA PHE A 103 -15.50 -3.38 3.01
C PHE A 103 -14.66 -2.78 1.87
N VAL A 104 -13.70 -3.53 1.32
CA VAL A 104 -12.87 -3.07 0.18
C VAL A 104 -13.73 -2.76 -1.04
N GLN A 105 -14.74 -3.59 -1.33
CA GLN A 105 -15.70 -3.31 -2.40
C GLN A 105 -16.49 -2.03 -2.17
N SER A 106 -16.90 -1.76 -0.94
CA SER A 106 -17.58 -0.49 -0.58
C SER A 106 -16.70 0.73 -0.86
N LEU A 107 -15.38 0.62 -0.62
CA LEU A 107 -14.41 1.68 -0.92
C LEU A 107 -14.26 1.88 -2.43
N LEU A 108 -14.15 0.81 -3.21
CA LEU A 108 -14.06 0.86 -4.67
C LEU A 108 -15.32 1.45 -5.32
N ALA A 109 -16.50 1.18 -4.76
CA ALA A 109 -17.77 1.70 -5.22
C ALA A 109 -18.12 3.10 -4.68
N SER A 110 -17.25 3.69 -3.85
CA SER A 110 -17.50 5.00 -3.23
C SER A 110 -17.61 6.12 -4.25
N ASP A 111 -18.45 7.12 -3.97
CA ASP A 111 -18.58 8.32 -4.79
C ASP A 111 -17.33 9.23 -4.69
N GLU A 112 -16.52 9.06 -3.64
CA GLU A 112 -15.32 9.85 -3.37
C GLU A 112 -14.05 9.23 -3.98
N MET A 113 -13.31 10.02 -4.76
CA MET A 113 -12.10 9.56 -5.47
C MET A 113 -11.01 9.01 -4.54
N HIS A 114 -10.79 9.64 -3.39
CA HIS A 114 -9.76 9.21 -2.45
C HIS A 114 -10.09 7.85 -1.82
N ARG A 115 -11.37 7.60 -1.49
CA ARG A 115 -11.85 6.29 -1.01
C ARG A 115 -11.71 5.21 -2.07
N ARG A 116 -12.02 5.52 -3.34
CA ARG A 116 -11.77 4.59 -4.47
C ARG A 116 -10.30 4.26 -4.64
N THR A 117 -9.42 5.25 -4.45
CA THR A 117 -7.98 5.07 -4.53
C THR A 117 -7.47 4.18 -3.38
N ALA A 118 -7.97 4.41 -2.16
CA ALA A 118 -7.68 3.58 -1.00
C ALA A 118 -8.20 2.14 -1.16
N GLY A 119 -9.41 1.96 -1.68
CA GLY A 119 -9.98 0.65 -2.00
C GLY A 119 -9.18 -0.09 -3.08
N TRP A 120 -8.69 0.62 -4.08
CA TRP A 120 -7.82 0.03 -5.11
C TRP A 120 -6.45 -0.37 -4.56
N ALA A 121 -5.84 0.49 -3.73
CA ALA A 121 -4.62 0.15 -3.02
C ALA A 121 -4.82 -1.10 -2.13
N ALA A 122 -5.93 -1.17 -1.39
CA ALA A 122 -6.28 -2.30 -0.54
C ALA A 122 -6.47 -3.60 -1.35
N LEU A 123 -7.23 -3.55 -2.44
CA LEU A 123 -7.44 -4.71 -3.31
C LEU A 123 -6.12 -5.22 -3.91
N THR A 124 -5.33 -4.32 -4.47
CA THR A 124 -4.06 -4.70 -5.13
C THR A 124 -3.00 -5.22 -4.17
N SER A 125 -3.02 -4.80 -2.91
CA SER A 125 -2.07 -5.28 -1.91
C SER A 125 -2.53 -6.53 -1.16
N ALA A 126 -3.79 -6.57 -0.71
CA ALA A 126 -4.29 -7.60 0.18
C ALA A 126 -4.99 -8.75 -0.55
N PHE A 127 -5.51 -8.51 -1.76
CA PHE A 127 -6.26 -9.50 -2.57
C PHE A 127 -5.74 -9.56 -4.03
N PRO A 128 -4.43 -9.79 -4.25
CA PRO A 128 -3.82 -9.72 -5.58
C PRO A 128 -4.46 -10.67 -6.60
N GLU A 129 -4.99 -11.82 -6.16
CA GLU A 129 -5.71 -12.81 -6.97
C GLU A 129 -7.03 -12.28 -7.54
N LEU A 130 -7.68 -11.31 -6.87
CA LEU A 130 -8.92 -10.71 -7.33
C LEU A 130 -8.71 -9.56 -8.32
N VAL A 131 -7.51 -9.00 -8.39
CA VAL A 131 -7.19 -7.89 -9.31
C VAL A 131 -7.45 -8.26 -10.76
N GLY A 132 -7.16 -9.51 -11.14
CA GLY A 132 -7.40 -10.04 -12.49
C GLY A 132 -8.89 -10.05 -12.89
N ARG A 133 -9.81 -10.00 -11.93
CA ARG A 133 -11.26 -10.02 -12.18
C ARG A 133 -11.83 -8.66 -12.57
N ILE A 134 -11.08 -7.57 -12.31
CA ILE A 134 -11.50 -6.21 -12.67
C ILE A 134 -10.46 -5.50 -13.55
N PRO A 135 -10.22 -6.01 -14.78
CA PRO A 135 -9.18 -5.50 -15.65
C PRO A 135 -9.41 -4.02 -16.02
N GLY A 136 -8.33 -3.24 -15.92
CA GLY A 136 -8.34 -1.82 -16.26
C GLY A 136 -9.20 -0.96 -15.33
N TYR A 137 -9.46 -1.40 -14.11
CA TYR A 137 -10.04 -0.51 -13.09
C TYR A 137 -9.15 0.73 -12.91
N ASN A 138 -9.76 1.91 -12.94
CA ASN A 138 -9.06 3.18 -12.75
C ASN A 138 -9.81 3.98 -11.68
N PRO A 139 -9.22 4.23 -10.50
CA PRO A 139 -9.89 4.94 -9.42
C PRO A 139 -10.23 6.41 -9.76
N THR A 140 -9.56 7.00 -10.77
CA THR A 140 -9.82 8.37 -11.24
C THR A 140 -10.94 8.46 -12.29
N ALA A 141 -11.47 7.32 -12.74
CA ALA A 141 -12.61 7.28 -13.65
C ALA A 141 -13.90 7.80 -12.98
N THR A 142 -14.97 7.93 -13.77
CA THR A 142 -16.25 8.37 -13.22
C THR A 142 -16.81 7.33 -12.26
N THR A 143 -17.55 7.80 -11.25
CA THR A 143 -18.14 6.92 -10.23
C THR A 143 -19.03 5.82 -10.83
N ALA A 144 -19.79 6.13 -11.87
CA ALA A 144 -20.63 5.17 -12.56
C ALA A 144 -19.80 4.05 -13.22
N GLU A 145 -18.70 4.39 -13.87
CA GLU A 145 -17.77 3.42 -14.48
C GLU A 145 -17.12 2.53 -13.41
N CYS A 146 -16.67 3.12 -12.31
CA CYS A 146 -16.10 2.36 -11.18
C CYS A 146 -17.11 1.35 -10.62
N LYS A 147 -18.35 1.80 -10.35
CA LYS A 147 -19.43 0.92 -9.85
C LYS A 147 -19.75 -0.22 -10.81
N VAL A 148 -19.78 0.03 -12.12
CA VAL A 148 -19.99 -1.01 -13.13
C VAL A 148 -18.85 -2.03 -13.12
N LYS A 149 -17.60 -1.57 -13.04
CA LYS A 149 -16.42 -2.45 -13.02
C LYS A 149 -16.29 -3.26 -11.73
N CYS A 150 -16.86 -2.81 -10.61
CA CYS A 150 -16.83 -3.55 -9.34
C CYS A 150 -17.86 -4.67 -9.24
N LYS A 151 -18.91 -4.68 -10.09
CA LYS A 151 -19.95 -5.73 -10.07
C LYS A 151 -19.44 -7.18 -10.07
N PRO A 152 -18.40 -7.55 -10.84
CA PRO A 152 -17.87 -8.91 -10.84
C PRO A 152 -17.33 -9.36 -9.47
N LEU A 153 -16.86 -8.43 -8.63
CA LEU A 153 -16.38 -8.75 -7.29
C LEU A 153 -17.53 -9.04 -6.31
N LEU A 154 -18.64 -8.31 -6.43
CA LEU A 154 -19.85 -8.53 -5.60
C LEU A 154 -20.38 -9.96 -5.77
N ASN A 155 -20.49 -10.41 -7.03
CA ASN A 155 -20.99 -11.75 -7.33
C ASN A 155 -20.05 -12.87 -6.83
N ALA A 156 -18.75 -12.58 -6.66
CA ALA A 156 -17.79 -13.55 -6.15
C ALA A 156 -17.93 -13.78 -4.64
N THR A 157 -18.25 -12.71 -3.89
CA THR A 157 -18.47 -12.79 -2.45
C THR A 157 -19.76 -13.56 -2.11
N GLU A 158 -20.78 -13.46 -2.96
CA GLU A 158 -22.00 -14.26 -2.84
C GLU A 158 -21.74 -15.76 -3.04
N GLN A 159 -20.80 -16.14 -3.92
CA GLN A 159 -20.47 -17.53 -4.19
C GLN A 159 -19.57 -18.18 -3.13
N SER A 160 -18.74 -17.40 -2.42
CA SER A 160 -17.92 -17.92 -1.32
C SER A 160 -18.69 -18.09 -0.01
N GLY A 161 -19.88 -17.50 0.10
CA GLY A 161 -20.75 -17.59 1.28
C GLY A 161 -21.76 -18.75 1.27
N GLU A 162 -21.79 -19.57 0.22
CA GLU A 162 -22.71 -20.72 0.17
C GLU A 162 -22.17 -21.82 1.10
N PRO A 163 -22.89 -22.16 2.20
CA PRO A 163 -22.39 -23.08 3.21
C PRO A 163 -22.12 -24.44 2.56
N GLU A 164 -20.90 -24.93 2.73
CA GLU A 164 -20.52 -26.27 2.33
C GLU A 164 -21.58 -27.26 2.88
N PRO A 165 -22.24 -28.05 2.02
CA PRO A 165 -23.34 -28.90 2.47
C PRO A 165 -22.85 -29.80 3.61
N PRO A 166 -23.63 -29.98 4.69
CA PRO A 166 -23.21 -30.74 5.84
C PRO A 166 -22.77 -32.12 5.36
N ILE A 167 -21.49 -32.43 5.58
CA ILE A 167 -20.91 -33.73 5.27
C ILE A 167 -21.71 -34.76 6.09
N THR A 168 -22.71 -35.38 5.47
CA THR A 168 -23.43 -36.52 6.01
C THR A 168 -22.41 -37.65 6.11
N ARG A 169 -21.75 -37.75 7.26
CA ARG A 169 -21.02 -38.95 7.63
C ARG A 169 -22.04 -40.08 7.71
N ASP A 170 -22.10 -40.86 6.65
CA ASP A 170 -22.76 -42.16 6.63
C ASP A 170 -22.18 -43.01 7.76
N LEU A 171 -22.92 -43.06 8.87
CA LEU A 171 -22.75 -44.05 9.92
C LEU A 171 -23.15 -45.39 9.31
N LYS A 172 -22.17 -46.10 8.75
CA LYS A 172 -22.28 -47.54 8.50
C LYS A 172 -22.31 -48.25 9.85
N SER A 173 -23.51 -48.71 10.20
CA SER A 173 -23.82 -49.66 11.27
C SER A 173 -23.20 -51.03 11.03
#